data_AF-A8YNM9-F1
#
_entry.id   AF-A8YNM9-F1
#
_cell.length_a   1.000
_cell.length_b   1.000
_cell.length_c   1.000
_cell.angle_alpha   90.00
_cell.angle_beta   90.00
_cell.angle_gamma   90.00
#
_symmetry.space_group_name_H-M   'P 1'
#
loop_
_entity.id
_entity.type
_entity.pdbx_description
1 polymer ?
#
loop_
_entity_poly.entity_id
_entity_poly.type
_entity_poly.pdbx_seq_one_letter_code
_entity_poly.pdbx_strand_id
1 'polypeptide(L)'
;MEDYQSAFLQRHQDTEILCESNRKIAAMHFGGITIECLLKSMILASVSSQEWKTDSNNPGHTITNPGHSFTDALKRHNRLYSRVQNFPEVIKWINIVENPSQNFITMRYSSSEPNDDKYKEWLSAYTGLKRWLQKQATQL
;
A
#
# COMPACT_ATOMS: atom_id res chain seq x y z
N MET A 1 -3.20 11.12 16.06
CA MET A 1 -3.05 11.14 14.59
C MET A 1 -2.21 9.94 14.20
N GLU A 2 -2.62 9.19 13.18
CA GLU A 2 -1.85 8.02 12.71
C GLU A 2 -0.67 8.51 11.83
N ASP A 3 0.57 8.27 12.27
CA ASP A 3 1.76 8.59 11.50
C ASP A 3 2.03 7.52 10.44
N TYR A 4 1.37 7.67 9.29
CA TYR A 4 1.49 6.72 8.17
C TYR A 4 2.87 6.69 7.53
N GLN A 5 3.66 7.77 7.64
CA GLN A 5 5.01 7.80 7.09
C GLN A 5 5.96 6.97 7.95
N SER A 6 5.95 7.15 9.26
CA SER A 6 6.70 6.29 10.18
C SER A 6 6.21 4.85 10.12
N ALA A 7 4.89 4.63 10.04
CA ALA A 7 4.32 3.30 9.86
C ALA A 7 4.83 2.63 8.57
N PHE A 8 4.89 3.35 7.44
CA PHE A 8 5.47 2.82 6.21
C PHE A 8 6.92 2.35 6.41
N LEU A 9 7.77 3.15 7.07
CA LEU A 9 9.17 2.79 7.31
C LEU A 9 9.30 1.51 8.17
N GLN A 10 8.52 1.43 9.25
CA GLN A 10 8.53 0.25 10.13
C GLN A 10 7.98 -1.00 9.44
N ARG A 11 6.84 -0.89 8.74
CA ARG A 11 6.23 -2.01 8.02
C ARG A 11 7.09 -2.49 6.85
N HIS A 12 7.83 -1.58 6.22
CA HIS A 12 8.82 -1.96 5.22
C HIS A 12 9.91 -2.84 5.82
N GLN A 13 10.49 -2.45 6.95
CA GLN A 13 11.52 -3.26 7.65
C GLN A 13 10.96 -4.62 8.06
N ASP A 14 9.75 -4.65 8.63
CA ASP A 14 9.08 -5.91 8.98
C ASP A 14 8.91 -6.81 7.75
N THR A 15 8.50 -6.24 6.61
CA THR A 15 8.32 -6.99 5.36
C THR A 15 9.65 -7.58 4.89
N GLU A 16 10.75 -6.85 4.96
CA GLU A 16 12.09 -7.34 4.57
C GLU A 16 12.51 -8.53 5.44
N ILE A 17 12.41 -8.40 6.75
CA ILE A 17 12.75 -9.47 7.70
C ILE A 17 11.90 -10.72 7.43
N LEU A 18 10.60 -10.55 7.15
CA LEU A 18 9.70 -11.66 6.86
C LEU A 18 10.02 -12.34 5.52
N CYS A 19 10.45 -11.59 4.51
CA CYS A 19 10.94 -12.13 3.25
C CYS A 19 12.22 -12.96 3.47
N GLU A 20 13.20 -12.40 4.19
CA GLU A 20 14.46 -13.09 4.52
C GLU A 20 14.24 -14.37 5.34
N SER A 21 13.23 -14.35 6.22
CA SER A 21 12.85 -15.49 7.06
C SER A 21 11.94 -16.51 6.35
N ASN A 22 11.68 -16.36 5.05
CA ASN A 22 10.77 -17.20 4.27
C ASN A 22 9.35 -17.33 4.85
N ARG A 23 8.85 -16.32 5.58
CA ARG A 23 7.50 -16.29 6.15
C ARG A 23 6.52 -15.69 5.14
N LYS A 24 6.24 -16.41 4.06
CA LYS A 24 5.59 -15.88 2.84
C LYS A 24 4.21 -15.23 3.08
N ILE A 25 3.31 -15.91 3.81
CA ILE A 25 1.98 -15.35 4.13
C ILE A 25 2.11 -14.03 4.89
N ALA A 26 2.96 -14.00 5.90
CA ALA A 26 3.20 -12.80 6.71
C ALA A 26 3.86 -11.69 5.87
N ALA A 27 4.85 -12.03 5.04
CA ALA A 27 5.48 -11.09 4.12
C ALA A 27 4.46 -10.47 3.15
N MET A 28 3.56 -11.28 2.58
CA MET A 28 2.49 -10.80 1.70
C MET A 28 1.50 -9.87 2.41
N HIS A 29 1.10 -10.23 3.63
CA HIS A 29 0.25 -9.40 4.48
C HIS A 29 0.91 -8.04 4.81
N PHE A 30 2.11 -8.07 5.36
CA PHE A 30 2.84 -6.85 5.75
C PHE A 30 3.31 -6.03 4.56
N GLY A 31 3.63 -6.65 3.43
CA GLY A 31 3.96 -5.92 2.21
C GLY A 31 2.76 -5.17 1.64
N GLY A 32 1.55 -5.73 1.75
CA GLY A 32 0.32 -5.00 1.47
C GLY A 32 0.11 -3.81 2.41
N ILE A 33 0.28 -4.01 3.73
CA ILE A 33 0.20 -2.92 4.71
C ILE A 33 1.25 -1.84 4.42
N THR A 34 2.46 -2.22 4.01
CA THR A 34 3.53 -1.28 3.66
C THR A 34 3.09 -0.34 2.53
N ILE A 35 2.50 -0.89 1.47
CA ILE A 35 1.99 -0.08 0.35
C ILE A 35 0.78 0.75 0.78
N GLU A 36 -0.11 0.22 1.61
CA GLU A 36 -1.24 0.98 2.18
C GLU A 36 -0.74 2.22 2.94
N CYS A 37 0.22 2.05 3.86
CA CYS A 37 0.79 3.14 4.63
C CYS A 37 1.46 4.17 3.73
N LEU A 38 2.20 3.73 2.70
CA LEU A 38 2.80 4.64 1.73
C LEU A 38 1.74 5.47 1.00
N LEU A 39 0.71 4.83 0.44
CA LEU A 39 -0.37 5.54 -0.25
C LEU A 39 -1.09 6.53 0.66
N LYS A 40 -1.42 6.11 1.89
CA LYS A 40 -2.05 6.98 2.89
C LYS A 40 -1.18 8.17 3.27
N SER A 41 0.12 7.97 3.43
CA SER A 41 1.07 9.07 3.69
C SER A 41 1.11 10.07 2.53
N MET A 42 1.12 9.60 1.28
CA MET A 42 1.09 10.46 0.10
C MET A 42 -0.20 11.28 0.00
N ILE A 43 -1.35 10.67 0.33
CA ILE A 43 -2.65 11.37 0.35
C ILE A 43 -2.65 12.48 1.41
N LEU A 44 -2.26 12.16 2.65
CA LEU A 44 -2.25 13.12 3.75
C LEU A 44 -1.20 14.23 3.57
N ALA A 45 -0.09 13.96 2.88
CA ALA A 45 0.88 14.99 2.51
C ALA A 45 0.34 15.97 1.45
N SER A 46 -0.73 15.61 0.72
CA SER A 46 -1.32 16.44 -0.34
C SER A 46 -2.42 17.40 0.14
N VAL A 47 -2.75 17.38 1.43
CA VAL A 47 -3.81 18.21 2.04
C VAL A 47 -3.26 19.11 3.15
N SER A 48 -4.07 20.09 3.56
CA SER A 48 -3.69 21.12 4.54
C SER A 48 -3.51 20.61 5.97
N SER A 49 -4.02 19.43 6.29
CA SER A 49 -3.92 18.80 7.61
C SER A 49 -3.63 17.31 7.45
N GLN A 50 -2.80 16.75 8.34
CA GLN A 50 -2.43 15.34 8.31
C GLN A 50 -3.45 14.43 9.03
N GLU A 51 -4.73 14.80 9.03
CA GLU A 51 -5.81 14.03 9.65
C GLU A 51 -6.88 13.64 8.64
N TRP A 52 -7.43 12.44 8.75
CA TRP A 52 -8.61 12.09 7.96
C TRP A 52 -9.85 12.85 8.41
N LYS A 53 -10.69 13.25 7.45
CA LYS A 53 -12.05 13.70 7.76
C LYS A 53 -12.88 12.53 8.28
N THR A 54 -13.62 12.77 9.35
CA THR A 54 -14.65 11.90 9.94
C THR A 54 -15.94 12.71 10.12
N ASP A 55 -17.01 12.05 10.60
CA ASP A 55 -18.26 12.74 10.94
C ASP A 55 -18.12 13.62 12.21
N SER A 56 -17.11 13.33 13.03
CA SER A 56 -16.85 14.00 14.31
C SER A 56 -15.74 15.07 14.24
N ASN A 57 -15.06 15.25 13.11
CA ASN A 57 -14.02 16.26 12.93
C ASN A 57 -14.15 17.01 11.59
N ASN A 58 -13.41 18.12 11.47
CA ASN A 58 -13.27 18.84 10.21
C ASN A 58 -11.83 19.36 10.06
N PRO A 59 -10.93 18.57 9.45
CA PRO A 59 -9.51 18.90 9.35
C PRO A 59 -9.20 19.94 8.27
N GLY A 60 -10.22 20.59 7.70
CA GLY A 60 -10.04 21.59 6.63
C GLY A 60 -9.95 21.01 5.22
N HIS A 61 -10.28 19.74 5.02
CA HIS A 61 -10.46 19.10 3.71
C HIS A 61 -11.59 18.07 3.73
N THR A 62 -11.96 17.54 2.55
CA THR A 62 -13.07 16.59 2.37
C THR A 62 -12.63 15.12 2.32
N ILE A 63 -11.32 14.84 2.31
CA ILE A 63 -10.78 13.49 2.17
C ILE A 63 -11.00 12.64 3.43
N THR A 64 -11.68 11.51 3.27
CA THR A 64 -11.90 10.48 4.30
C THR A 64 -10.93 9.31 4.15
N ASN A 65 -10.72 8.53 5.23
CA ASN A 65 -9.84 7.36 5.23
C ASN A 65 -10.34 6.30 4.22
N PRO A 66 -9.50 5.83 3.28
CA PRO A 66 -9.90 4.85 2.26
C PRO A 66 -9.96 3.39 2.79
N GLY A 67 -9.74 3.17 4.08
CA GLY A 67 -9.65 1.82 4.64
C GLY A 67 -8.42 1.10 4.09
N HIS A 68 -8.59 -0.14 3.65
CA HIS A 68 -7.50 -1.01 3.19
C HIS A 68 -7.44 -1.22 1.67
N SER A 69 -8.27 -0.51 0.89
CA SER A 69 -8.23 -0.66 -0.57
C SER A 69 -7.23 0.31 -1.21
N PHE A 70 -6.32 -0.22 -2.03
CA PHE A 70 -5.39 0.59 -2.80
C PHE A 70 -6.12 1.40 -3.86
N THR A 71 -7.11 0.80 -4.51
CA THR A 71 -7.92 1.48 -5.52
C THR A 71 -8.66 2.68 -4.91
N ASP A 72 -9.27 2.52 -3.74
CA ASP A 72 -9.97 3.63 -3.10
C ASP A 72 -9.00 4.68 -2.55
N ALA A 73 -7.82 4.27 -2.06
CA ALA A 73 -6.76 5.20 -1.69
C ALA A 73 -6.32 6.05 -2.89
N LEU A 74 -6.07 5.43 -4.05
CA LEU A 74 -5.67 6.16 -5.26
C LEU A 74 -6.74 7.17 -5.70
N LYS A 75 -8.03 6.82 -5.64
CA LYS A 75 -9.14 7.74 -5.94
C LYS A 75 -9.18 8.98 -5.03
N ARG A 76 -8.49 8.97 -3.88
CA ARG A 76 -8.35 10.16 -3.01
C ARG A 76 -7.19 11.08 -3.41
N HIS A 77 -6.35 10.67 -4.36
CA HIS A 77 -5.23 11.47 -4.85
C HIS A 77 -5.25 11.58 -6.39
N ASN A 78 -6.05 12.51 -6.93
CA ASN A 78 -6.33 12.66 -8.37
C ASN A 78 -5.09 12.60 -9.28
N ARG A 79 -4.01 13.33 -8.94
CA ARG A 79 -2.78 13.35 -9.74
C ARG A 79 -2.06 12.01 -9.76
N LEU A 80 -1.99 11.32 -8.62
CA LEU A 80 -1.41 9.98 -8.53
C LEU A 80 -2.28 8.97 -9.27
N TYR A 81 -3.61 9.03 -9.08
CA TYR A 81 -4.56 8.18 -9.80
C TYR A 81 -4.38 8.29 -11.32
N SER A 82 -4.37 9.51 -11.85
CA SER A 82 -4.15 9.77 -13.28
C SER A 82 -2.81 9.22 -13.76
N ARG A 83 -1.72 9.39 -12.98
CA ARG A 83 -0.42 8.78 -13.32
C ARG A 83 -0.52 7.27 -13.39
N VAL A 84 -1.08 6.60 -12.38
CA VAL A 84 -1.22 5.12 -12.37
C VAL A 84 -1.96 4.62 -13.62
N GLN A 85 -3.01 5.32 -14.06
CA GLN A 85 -3.76 4.91 -15.27
C GLN A 85 -2.90 4.89 -16.55
N ASN A 86 -1.81 5.66 -16.60
CA ASN A 86 -0.90 5.70 -17.74
C ASN A 86 0.18 4.61 -17.72
N PHE A 87 0.27 3.80 -16.66
CA PHE A 87 1.26 2.73 -16.52
C PHE A 87 0.56 1.38 -16.25
N PRO A 88 0.21 0.61 -17.30
CA PRO A 88 -0.47 -0.68 -17.15
C PRO A 88 0.27 -1.68 -16.25
N GLU A 89 1.60 -1.63 -16.24
CA GLU A 89 2.44 -2.44 -15.36
C GLU A 89 2.21 -2.12 -13.87
N VAL A 90 2.05 -0.84 -13.53
CA VAL A 90 1.77 -0.40 -12.16
C VAL A 90 0.40 -0.88 -11.71
N ILE A 91 -0.60 -0.84 -12.59
CA ILE A 91 -1.93 -1.41 -12.33
C ILE A 91 -1.82 -2.92 -12.05
N LYS A 92 -1.03 -3.65 -12.86
CA LYS A 92 -0.77 -5.07 -12.62
C LYS A 92 -0.15 -5.29 -11.24
N TRP A 93 0.87 -4.51 -10.86
CA TRP A 93 1.50 -4.65 -9.55
C TRP A 93 0.54 -4.33 -8.40
N ILE A 94 -0.30 -3.29 -8.52
CA ILE A 94 -1.34 -2.97 -7.54
C ILE A 94 -2.25 -4.17 -7.31
N ASN A 95 -2.74 -4.79 -8.37
CA ASN A 95 -3.63 -5.95 -8.26
C ASN A 95 -2.95 -7.15 -7.59
N ILE A 96 -1.69 -7.43 -7.95
CA ILE A 96 -0.92 -8.54 -7.36
C ILE A 96 -0.64 -8.30 -5.88
N VAL A 97 -0.29 -7.08 -5.49
CA VAL A 97 0.06 -6.77 -4.09
C VAL A 97 -1.19 -6.64 -3.22
N GLU A 98 -2.27 -6.06 -3.73
CA GLU A 98 -3.55 -5.96 -3.01
C GLU A 98 -4.17 -7.35 -2.84
N ASN A 99 -4.03 -8.23 -3.84
CA ASN A 99 -4.65 -9.55 -3.88
C ASN A 99 -3.66 -10.68 -4.28
N PRO A 100 -2.65 -11.04 -3.47
CA PRO A 100 -1.67 -12.06 -3.84
C PRO A 100 -2.28 -13.46 -4.05
N SER A 101 -3.34 -13.76 -3.30
CA SER A 101 -4.19 -14.97 -3.43
C SER A 101 -5.58 -14.71 -2.87
N GLN A 102 -5.64 -13.86 -1.86
CA GLN A 102 -6.81 -13.13 -1.35
C GLN A 102 -6.35 -11.73 -0.97
N ASN A 103 -7.25 -10.86 -0.53
CA ASN A 103 -6.85 -9.52 -0.07
C ASN A 103 -5.76 -9.61 1.01
N PHE A 104 -4.74 -8.76 0.93
CA PHE A 104 -3.59 -8.79 1.84
C PHE A 104 -3.99 -8.70 3.31
N ILE A 105 -5.10 -8.04 3.67
CA ILE A 105 -5.62 -7.98 5.03
C ILE A 105 -6.10 -9.36 5.49
N THR A 106 -6.78 -10.10 4.61
CA THR A 106 -7.31 -11.44 4.90
C THR A 106 -6.22 -12.51 4.92
N MET A 107 -5.07 -12.27 4.27
CA MET A 107 -3.91 -13.19 4.29
C MET A 107 -3.51 -13.63 5.70
N ARG A 108 -3.72 -12.80 6.74
CA ARG A 108 -3.45 -13.15 8.14
C ARG A 108 -4.20 -14.39 8.66
N TYR A 109 -5.26 -14.80 7.99
CA TYR A 109 -6.04 -15.99 8.30
C TYR A 109 -5.81 -17.14 7.32
N SER A 110 -4.91 -16.98 6.34
CA SER A 110 -4.55 -18.06 5.42
C SER A 110 -3.76 -19.14 6.15
N SER A 111 -4.18 -20.39 6.02
CA SER A 111 -3.39 -21.56 6.38
C SER A 111 -2.66 -22.19 5.19
N SER A 112 -2.98 -21.76 3.96
CA SER A 112 -2.40 -22.28 2.74
C SER A 112 -1.21 -21.42 2.32
N GLU A 113 -0.01 -22.01 2.36
CA GLU A 113 1.22 -21.35 1.95
C GLU A 113 1.29 -21.19 0.42
N PRO A 114 1.62 -19.99 -0.08
CA PRO A 114 1.83 -19.79 -1.51
C PRO A 114 3.05 -20.55 -2.01
N ASN A 115 2.93 -21.11 -3.21
CA ASN A 115 4.07 -21.73 -3.89
C ASN A 115 5.14 -20.68 -4.26
N ASP A 116 6.35 -21.16 -4.57
CA ASP A 116 7.50 -20.29 -4.81
C ASP A 116 7.30 -19.35 -6.00
N ASP A 117 6.63 -19.80 -7.05
CA ASP A 117 6.43 -19.00 -8.26
C ASP A 117 5.47 -17.84 -8.00
N LYS A 118 4.36 -18.08 -7.31
CA LYS A 118 3.43 -17.02 -6.86
C LYS A 118 4.11 -16.05 -5.92
N TYR A 119 4.96 -16.56 -5.02
CA TYR A 119 5.69 -15.70 -4.10
C TYR A 119 6.72 -14.82 -4.82
N LYS A 120 7.45 -15.37 -5.79
CA LYS A 120 8.39 -14.60 -6.62
C LYS A 120 7.69 -13.53 -7.46
N GLU A 121 6.54 -13.87 -8.06
CA GLU A 121 5.72 -12.91 -8.79
C GLU A 121 5.27 -11.76 -7.87
N TRP A 122 4.75 -12.09 -6.70
CA TRP A 122 4.35 -11.09 -5.71
C TRP A 122 5.52 -10.22 -5.25
N LEU A 123 6.68 -10.80 -4.94
CA LEU A 123 7.84 -10.07 -4.45
C LEU A 123 8.38 -9.09 -5.51
N SER A 124 8.37 -9.52 -6.78
CA SER A 124 8.71 -8.66 -7.92
C SER A 124 7.74 -7.48 -8.04
N ALA A 125 6.44 -7.75 -7.99
CA ALA A 125 5.40 -6.72 -8.05
C ALA A 125 5.46 -5.74 -6.87
N TYR A 126 5.63 -6.25 -5.65
CA TYR A 126 5.82 -5.45 -4.44
C TYR A 126 7.02 -4.52 -4.56
N THR A 127 8.17 -5.05 -4.99
CA THR A 127 9.40 -4.28 -5.15
C THR A 127 9.25 -3.19 -6.21
N GLY A 128 8.64 -3.53 -7.37
CA GLY A 128 8.36 -2.59 -8.45
C GLY A 128 7.41 -1.48 -8.01
N LEU A 129 6.28 -1.85 -7.41
CA LEU A 129 5.27 -0.90 -6.94
C LEU A 129 5.82 0.04 -5.87
N LYS A 130 6.52 -0.49 -4.86
CA LYS A 130 7.14 0.30 -3.80
C LYS A 130 8.09 1.35 -4.38
N ARG A 131 9.03 0.92 -5.23
CA ARG A 131 10.01 1.82 -5.86
C ARG A 131 9.32 2.89 -6.72
N TRP A 132 8.30 2.49 -7.49
CA TRP A 132 7.56 3.42 -8.33
C TRP A 132 6.82 4.47 -7.50
N LEU A 133 6.12 4.06 -6.44
CA LEU A 133 5.40 4.96 -5.54
C LEU A 133 6.34 5.90 -4.78
N GLN A 134 7.46 5.40 -4.26
CA GLN A 134 8.48 6.24 -3.62
C GLN A 134 9.02 7.31 -4.57
N LYS A 135 9.23 6.96 -5.85
CA LYS A 135 9.60 7.94 -6.88
C LYS A 135 8.49 8.95 -7.14
N GLN A 136 7.22 8.54 -7.11
CA GLN A 136 6.11 9.49 -7.26
C GLN A 136 6.02 10.45 -6.08
N ALA A 137 6.26 9.98 -4.85
CA ALA A 137 6.21 10.78 -3.64
C ALA A 137 7.22 11.95 -3.66
N THR A 138 8.30 11.87 -4.43
CA THR A 138 9.27 12.98 -4.59
C THR A 138 8.98 13.89 -5.79
N GLN A 139 8.00 13.56 -6.62
CA GLN A 139 7.70 14.24 -7.89
C GLN A 139 6.28 14.84 -7.94
N LEU A 140 5.48 14.59 -6.91
CA LEU A 140 4.12 15.10 -6.75
C LEU A 140 4.17 16.34 -5.88
#